data_AF-M0B3V8-F1
#
_entry.id   AF-M0B3V8-F1
#
_cell.length_a   1.000
_cell.length_b   1.000
_cell.length_c   1.000
_cell.angle_alpha   90.00
_cell.angle_beta   90.00
_cell.angle_gamma   90.00
#
_symmetry.space_group_name_H-M   'P 1'
#
loop_
_entity.id
_entity.type
_entity.pdbx_description
1 polymer ?
#
loop_
_entity_poly.entity_id
_entity_poly.type
_entity_poly.pdbx_seq_one_letter_code
_entity_poly.pdbx_strand_id
1 'polypeptide(L)'
;MTDDELCGADTNDDGTCKNPGTRSDGRCHHHTEIEEERRRPQEGRPSELEDNWEACIEAAERGLTYEGIARVAGVGVSTLREWRNDNDEFHAELEKARSRGEQQLVERVAEDRPEFILERSYDYVKTERHEVEADVDQTTEHSFPDVDTDDVREFLRYRRESSDED
;
A
#
# COMPACT_ATOMS: atom_id res chain seq x y z
N MET A 1 -8.63 61.20 -12.79
CA MET A 1 -8.24 60.07 -11.94
C MET A 1 -9.37 59.08 -12.08
N THR A 2 -9.12 57.88 -12.60
CA THR A 2 -10.13 56.83 -12.62
C THR A 2 -10.26 56.34 -11.19
N ASP A 3 -11.44 56.48 -10.60
CA ASP A 3 -11.76 55.80 -9.35
C ASP A 3 -11.82 54.31 -9.68
N ASP A 4 -10.68 53.62 -9.60
CA ASP A 4 -10.62 52.18 -9.79
C ASP A 4 -11.45 51.54 -8.67
N GLU A 5 -12.64 51.06 -9.01
CA GLU A 5 -13.58 50.42 -8.07
C GLU A 5 -12.85 49.27 -7.37
N LEU A 6 -12.76 49.35 -6.04
CA LEU A 6 -12.10 48.31 -5.24
C LEU A 6 -12.93 47.03 -5.27
N CYS A 7 -12.25 45.89 -5.21
CA CYS A 7 -12.87 44.56 -5.27
C CYS A 7 -13.99 44.36 -4.25
N GLY A 8 -13.86 44.88 -3.03
CA GLY A 8 -14.91 44.91 -2.03
C GLY A 8 -15.34 43.55 -1.47
N ALA A 9 -14.79 42.43 -1.96
CA ALA A 9 -15.14 41.08 -1.53
C ALA A 9 -14.75 40.82 -0.07
N ASP A 10 -15.59 40.10 0.67
CA ASP A 10 -15.30 39.72 2.04
C ASP A 10 -14.05 38.83 2.12
N THR A 11 -13.19 39.14 3.09
CA THR A 11 -12.00 38.35 3.43
C THR A 11 -12.26 37.58 4.71
N ASN A 12 -11.49 36.51 4.94
CA ASN A 12 -11.64 35.66 6.13
C ASN A 12 -11.38 36.38 7.47
N ASP A 13 -10.85 37.60 7.43
CA ASP A 13 -10.47 38.40 8.60
C ASP A 13 -11.46 39.57 8.86
N ASP A 14 -12.75 39.38 8.55
CA ASP A 14 -13.83 40.39 8.73
C ASP A 14 -13.59 41.74 8.00
N GLY A 15 -12.68 41.76 7.01
CA GLY A 15 -12.35 42.93 6.19
C GLY A 15 -12.76 42.76 4.73
N THR A 16 -12.77 43.85 3.97
CA THR A 16 -13.03 43.80 2.51
C THR A 16 -11.73 43.88 1.70
N CYS A 17 -11.72 43.19 0.55
CA CYS A 17 -10.59 43.16 -0.36
C CYS A 17 -10.31 44.54 -0.96
N LYS A 18 -9.11 45.06 -0.73
CA LYS A 18 -8.64 46.38 -1.20
C LYS A 18 -7.91 46.33 -2.55
N ASN A 19 -7.92 45.18 -3.23
CA ASN A 19 -7.33 45.08 -4.56
C ASN A 19 -8.23 45.79 -5.58
N PRO A 20 -7.67 46.36 -6.66
CA PRO A 20 -8.48 46.95 -7.72
C PRO A 20 -9.37 45.90 -8.39
N GLY A 21 -10.61 46.28 -8.69
CA GLY A 21 -11.56 45.51 -9.48
C GLY A 21 -11.13 45.46 -10.93
N THR A 22 -10.38 44.42 -11.30
CA THR A 22 -9.82 44.27 -12.66
C THR A 22 -10.75 43.55 -13.63
N ARG A 23 -11.95 43.14 -13.20
CA ARG A 23 -12.90 42.31 -13.96
C ARG A 23 -14.24 43.02 -14.11
N SER A 24 -15.06 42.54 -15.05
CA SER A 24 -16.36 43.15 -15.39
C SER A 24 -17.41 43.07 -14.27
N ASP A 25 -17.20 42.21 -13.28
CA ASP A 25 -18.00 42.07 -12.07
C ASP A 25 -17.50 42.94 -10.91
N GLY A 26 -16.52 43.82 -11.16
CA GLY A 26 -15.90 44.67 -10.14
C GLY A 26 -14.95 43.92 -9.20
N ARG A 27 -14.70 42.61 -9.40
CA ARG A 27 -13.85 41.81 -8.50
C ARG A 27 -12.39 41.76 -8.97
N CYS A 28 -11.47 41.51 -8.03
CA CYS A 28 -10.06 41.27 -8.34
C CYS A 28 -9.84 39.80 -8.74
N HIS A 29 -8.71 39.52 -9.37
CA HIS A 29 -8.30 38.17 -9.81
C HIS A 29 -8.23 37.08 -8.71
N HIS A 30 -8.31 37.46 -7.42
CA HIS A 30 -8.37 36.52 -6.30
C HIS A 30 -9.79 36.16 -5.86
N HIS A 31 -10.75 37.05 -6.09
CA HIS A 31 -12.13 36.92 -5.60
C HIS A 31 -13.14 36.75 -6.74
N THR A 32 -12.68 36.38 -7.93
CA THR A 32 -13.55 35.82 -8.96
C THR A 32 -14.10 34.50 -8.44
N GLU A 33 -15.42 34.30 -8.50
CA GLU A 33 -16.06 33.00 -8.32
C GLU A 33 -15.62 32.07 -9.46
N ILE A 34 -14.41 31.54 -9.31
CA ILE A 34 -13.90 30.39 -10.04
C ILE A 34 -13.84 29.24 -9.03
N GLU A 35 -14.95 29.00 -8.34
CA GLU A 35 -15.11 27.81 -7.50
C GLU A 35 -15.21 26.54 -8.39
N GLU A 36 -15.52 26.70 -9.69
CA GLU A 36 -15.66 25.56 -10.62
C GLU A 36 -14.41 25.24 -11.48
N GLU A 37 -13.43 26.14 -11.66
CA GLU A 37 -12.26 25.83 -12.51
C GLU A 37 -10.97 25.53 -11.75
N ARG A 38 -10.86 25.86 -10.44
CA ARG A 38 -9.62 25.65 -9.66
C ARG A 38 -9.46 24.25 -9.06
N ARG A 39 -10.49 23.41 -9.17
CA ARG A 39 -10.45 21.98 -8.78
C ARG A 39 -10.59 21.04 -9.98
N ARG A 40 -10.20 21.45 -11.18
CA ARG A 40 -10.01 20.46 -12.23
C ARG A 40 -8.63 19.84 -12.03
N PRO A 41 -8.51 18.55 -11.66
CA PRO A 41 -7.34 17.78 -12.05
C PRO A 41 -7.06 18.07 -13.54
N GLN A 42 -5.83 17.82 -14.01
CA GLN A 42 -5.64 17.58 -15.44
C GLN A 42 -6.45 16.33 -15.82
N GLU A 43 -7.75 16.51 -16.00
CA GLU A 43 -8.71 15.49 -16.39
C GLU A 43 -8.47 15.30 -17.88
N GLY A 44 -8.03 14.10 -18.25
CA GLY A 44 -8.17 13.66 -19.63
C GLY A 44 -9.63 13.89 -20.01
N ARG A 45 -9.86 14.57 -21.13
CA ARG A 45 -11.19 15.04 -21.47
C ARG A 45 -12.06 13.79 -21.71
N PRO A 46 -13.27 13.67 -21.12
CA PRO A 46 -14.14 12.51 -21.36
C PRO A 46 -14.37 12.18 -22.85
N SER A 47 -14.24 13.19 -23.73
CA SER A 47 -14.33 13.06 -25.19
C SER A 47 -13.19 12.30 -25.87
N GLU A 48 -12.09 11.98 -25.17
CA GLU A 48 -10.92 11.29 -25.75
C GLU A 48 -10.92 9.78 -25.47
N LEU A 49 -12.02 9.22 -24.94
CA LEU A 49 -12.12 7.78 -24.68
C LEU A 49 -11.85 6.97 -25.95
N GLU A 50 -12.43 7.35 -27.09
CA GLU A 50 -12.25 6.61 -28.36
C GLU A 50 -10.78 6.55 -28.78
N ASP A 51 -10.04 7.65 -28.64
CA ASP A 51 -8.61 7.73 -28.98
C ASP A 51 -7.74 6.87 -28.03
N ASN A 52 -8.20 6.64 -26.81
CA ASN A 52 -7.48 5.92 -25.77
C ASN A 52 -7.99 4.49 -25.54
N TRP A 53 -9.02 4.08 -26.27
CA TRP A 53 -9.71 2.80 -26.07
C TRP A 53 -8.74 1.63 -26.21
N GLU A 54 -8.09 1.53 -27.37
CA GLU A 54 -7.17 0.44 -27.70
C GLU A 54 -6.01 0.37 -26.69
N ALA A 55 -5.40 1.51 -26.38
CA ALA A 55 -4.31 1.58 -25.39
C ALA A 55 -4.75 1.09 -24.00
N CYS A 56 -5.97 1.41 -23.58
CA CYS A 56 -6.52 0.93 -22.31
C CYS A 56 -6.75 -0.58 -22.32
N ILE A 57 -7.35 -1.10 -23.39
CA ILE A 57 -7.65 -2.52 -23.55
C ILE A 57 -6.36 -3.34 -23.63
N GLU A 58 -5.38 -2.94 -24.45
CA GLU A 58 -4.09 -3.63 -24.55
C GLU A 58 -3.33 -3.65 -23.21
N ALA A 59 -3.34 -2.53 -22.48
CA ALA A 59 -2.73 -2.46 -21.15
C ALA A 59 -3.42 -3.40 -20.15
N ALA A 60 -4.76 -3.48 -20.22
CA ALA A 60 -5.53 -4.41 -19.40
C ALA A 60 -5.26 -5.88 -19.74
N GLU A 61 -5.14 -6.23 -21.03
CA GLU A 61 -4.80 -7.59 -21.48
C GLU A 61 -3.40 -8.03 -21.04
N ARG A 62 -2.50 -7.09 -20.81
CA ARG A 62 -1.17 -7.33 -20.21
C ARG A 62 -1.21 -7.55 -18.70
N GLY A 63 -2.37 -7.41 -18.06
CA GLY A 63 -2.56 -7.59 -16.62
C GLY A 63 -2.12 -6.40 -15.77
N LEU A 64 -2.09 -5.18 -16.33
CA LEU A 64 -1.73 -3.98 -15.57
C LEU A 64 -2.84 -3.56 -14.59
N THR A 65 -2.45 -2.86 -13.52
CA THR A 65 -3.40 -2.21 -12.60
C THR A 65 -4.07 -1.01 -13.27
N TYR A 66 -5.16 -0.49 -12.69
CA TYR A 66 -5.81 0.72 -13.20
C TYR A 66 -4.88 1.93 -13.31
N GLU A 67 -3.96 2.10 -12.35
CA GLU A 67 -2.92 3.13 -12.41
C GLU A 67 -1.93 2.88 -13.55
N GLY A 68 -1.61 1.61 -13.84
CA GLY A 68 -0.80 1.21 -14.97
C GLY A 68 -1.47 1.50 -16.30
N ILE A 69 -2.75 1.13 -16.43
CA ILE A 69 -3.58 1.37 -17.60
C ILE A 69 -3.68 2.87 -17.89
N ALA A 70 -4.04 3.67 -16.88
CA ALA A 70 -4.14 5.12 -17.01
C ALA A 70 -2.82 5.75 -17.45
N ARG A 71 -1.69 5.27 -16.89
CA ARG A 71 -0.35 5.74 -17.29
C ARG A 71 -0.01 5.41 -18.75
N VAL A 72 -0.36 4.21 -19.23
CA VAL A 72 -0.14 3.82 -20.64
C VAL A 72 -0.98 4.67 -21.57
N ALA A 73 -2.24 4.91 -21.22
CA ALA A 73 -3.15 5.78 -21.96
C ALA A 73 -2.86 7.28 -21.78
N GLY A 74 -1.89 7.68 -20.95
CA GLY A 74 -1.56 9.08 -20.72
C GLY A 74 -2.66 9.90 -20.03
N VAL A 75 -3.57 9.25 -19.30
CA VAL A 75 -4.70 9.89 -18.62
C VAL A 75 -4.63 9.76 -17.10
N GLY A 76 -5.43 10.57 -16.41
CA GLY A 76 -5.64 10.44 -14.98
C GLY A 76 -6.43 9.18 -14.61
N VAL A 77 -6.16 8.62 -13.42
CA VAL A 77 -6.91 7.46 -12.91
C VAL A 77 -8.38 7.79 -12.68
N SER A 78 -8.69 9.04 -12.30
CA SER A 78 -10.07 9.52 -12.19
C SER A 78 -10.78 9.45 -13.54
N THR A 79 -10.16 9.95 -14.61
CA THR A 79 -10.68 9.88 -15.98
C THR A 79 -10.97 8.44 -16.42
N LEU A 80 -10.03 7.51 -16.19
CA LEU A 80 -10.25 6.09 -16.52
C LEU A 80 -11.46 5.51 -15.75
N ARG A 81 -11.63 5.91 -14.48
CA ARG A 81 -12.77 5.47 -13.66
C ARG A 81 -14.09 6.07 -14.15
N GLU A 82 -14.08 7.33 -14.55
CA GLU A 82 -15.24 8.00 -15.15
C GLU A 82 -15.66 7.30 -16.44
N TRP A 83 -14.71 7.08 -17.37
CA TRP A 83 -14.97 6.30 -18.60
C TRP A 83 -15.56 4.93 -18.31
N ARG A 84 -15.02 4.22 -17.33
CA ARG A 84 -15.51 2.91 -16.89
C ARG A 84 -16.94 2.98 -16.31
N ASN A 85 -17.31 4.07 -15.65
CA ASN A 85 -18.62 4.19 -15.02
C ASN A 85 -19.68 4.70 -16.00
N ASP A 86 -19.29 5.56 -16.95
CA ASP A 86 -20.21 6.26 -17.84
C ASP A 86 -20.37 5.55 -19.19
N ASN A 87 -19.51 4.57 -19.52
CA ASN A 87 -19.56 3.81 -20.76
C ASN A 87 -19.57 2.30 -20.49
N ASP A 88 -20.77 1.69 -20.59
CA ASP A 88 -20.99 0.26 -20.32
C ASP A 88 -20.22 -0.66 -21.28
N GLU A 89 -20.06 -0.27 -22.54
CA GLU A 89 -19.33 -1.04 -23.55
C GLU A 89 -17.84 -1.09 -23.22
N PHE A 90 -17.25 0.07 -22.92
CA PHE A 90 -15.87 0.18 -22.48
C PHE A 90 -15.62 -0.62 -21.20
N HIS A 91 -16.51 -0.49 -20.22
CA HIS A 91 -16.43 -1.28 -18.99
C HIS A 91 -16.43 -2.78 -19.28
N ALA A 92 -17.36 -3.27 -20.10
CA ALA A 92 -17.46 -4.68 -20.42
C ALA A 92 -16.22 -5.20 -21.16
N GLU A 93 -15.67 -4.44 -22.09
CA GLU A 93 -14.43 -4.81 -22.78
C GLU A 93 -13.22 -4.77 -21.85
N LEU A 94 -13.09 -3.72 -21.04
CA LEU A 94 -12.00 -3.56 -20.09
C LEU A 94 -11.98 -4.71 -19.08
N GLU A 95 -13.12 -5.11 -18.51
CA GLU A 95 -13.15 -6.23 -17.57
C GLU A 95 -12.84 -7.58 -18.25
N LYS A 96 -13.26 -7.79 -19.50
CA LYS A 96 -12.86 -8.98 -20.27
C LYS A 96 -11.35 -9.01 -20.51
N ALA A 97 -10.78 -7.88 -20.91
CA ALA A 97 -9.34 -7.72 -21.13
C ALA A 97 -8.55 -7.99 -19.85
N ARG A 98 -8.98 -7.40 -18.73
CA ARG A 98 -8.39 -7.64 -17.41
C ARG A 98 -8.45 -9.11 -17.02
N SER A 99 -9.59 -9.78 -17.24
CA SER A 99 -9.73 -11.20 -16.93
C SER A 99 -8.73 -12.07 -17.72
N ARG A 100 -8.50 -11.76 -19.00
CA ARG A 100 -7.47 -12.44 -19.82
C ARG A 100 -6.07 -12.17 -19.29
N GLY A 101 -5.75 -10.92 -18.95
CA GLY A 101 -4.45 -10.56 -18.41
C GLY A 101 -4.17 -11.23 -17.07
N GLU A 102 -5.17 -11.28 -16.18
CA GLU A 102 -5.09 -11.98 -14.89
C GLU A 102 -4.86 -13.47 -15.08
N GLN A 103 -5.58 -14.13 -16.00
CA GLN A 103 -5.37 -15.54 -16.31
C GLN A 103 -3.95 -15.81 -16.81
N GLN A 104 -3.44 -15.00 -17.75
CA GLN A 104 -2.07 -15.15 -18.25
C GLN A 104 -1.01 -14.95 -17.16
N LEU A 105 -1.24 -14.03 -16.22
CA LEU A 105 -0.35 -13.84 -15.08
C LEU A 105 -0.36 -15.05 -14.14
N VAL A 106 -1.54 -15.60 -13.85
CA VAL A 106 -1.68 -16.81 -13.02
C VAL A 106 -1.01 -18.00 -13.68
N GLU A 107 -1.24 -18.22 -14.98
CA GLU A 107 -0.63 -19.30 -15.75
C GLU A 107 0.89 -19.19 -15.75
N ARG A 108 1.44 -18.00 -16.04
CA ARG A 108 2.88 -17.77 -16.02
C ARG A 108 3.49 -18.03 -14.64
N VAL A 109 2.83 -17.55 -13.58
CA VAL A 109 3.30 -17.81 -12.21
C VAL A 109 3.19 -19.30 -11.87
N ALA A 110 2.17 -20.00 -12.35
CA ALA A 110 2.03 -21.44 -12.15
C ALA A 110 3.14 -22.23 -12.85
N GLU A 111 3.60 -21.77 -14.02
CA GLU A 111 4.71 -22.36 -14.77
C GLU A 111 6.08 -22.07 -14.11
N ASP A 112 6.34 -20.80 -13.78
CA ASP A 112 7.65 -20.36 -13.29
C ASP A 112 7.85 -20.64 -11.80
N ARG A 113 6.79 -20.53 -11.00
CA ARG A 113 6.82 -20.53 -9.53
C ARG A 113 5.53 -21.14 -8.91
N PRO A 114 5.22 -22.41 -9.19
CA PRO A 114 4.02 -23.06 -8.69
C PRO A 114 3.90 -23.03 -7.15
N GLU A 115 5.03 -23.06 -6.43
CA GLU A 115 5.06 -22.96 -4.97
C GLU A 115 4.44 -21.66 -4.45
N PHE A 116 4.60 -20.55 -5.17
CA PHE A 116 4.03 -19.27 -4.78
C PHE A 116 2.50 -19.31 -4.76
N ILE A 117 1.89 -19.97 -5.76
CA ILE A 117 0.43 -20.16 -5.80
C ILE A 117 0.02 -21.07 -4.66
N LEU A 118 0.69 -22.23 -4.49
CA LEU A 118 0.34 -23.19 -3.45
C LEU A 118 0.42 -22.60 -2.03
N GLU A 119 1.46 -21.82 -1.74
CA GLU A 119 1.62 -21.11 -0.47
C GLU A 119 0.51 -20.08 -0.25
N ARG A 120 0.16 -19.28 -1.26
CA ARG A 120 -0.80 -18.17 -1.10
C ARG A 120 -2.26 -18.57 -1.19
N SER A 121 -2.61 -19.56 -2.01
CA SER A 121 -4.01 -19.97 -2.20
C SER A 121 -4.41 -21.18 -1.37
N TYR A 122 -3.45 -22.07 -1.03
CA TYR A 122 -3.74 -23.33 -0.34
C TYR A 122 -3.01 -23.47 1.01
N ASP A 123 -2.35 -22.42 1.50
CA ASP A 123 -1.60 -22.40 2.76
C ASP A 123 -0.58 -23.56 2.86
N TYR A 124 -0.01 -23.93 1.71
CA TYR A 124 0.99 -24.99 1.66
C TYR A 124 2.28 -24.49 2.30
N VAL A 125 2.62 -25.02 3.48
CA VAL A 125 3.90 -24.75 4.13
C VAL A 125 4.90 -25.82 3.72
N LYS A 126 5.89 -25.46 2.89
CA LYS A 126 7.02 -26.35 2.59
C LYS A 126 7.88 -26.51 3.84
N THR A 127 7.84 -27.69 4.47
CA THR A 127 8.71 -28.02 5.60
C THR A 127 9.97 -28.70 5.08
N GLU A 128 11.10 -28.00 5.12
CA GLU A 128 12.42 -28.60 4.85
C GLU A 128 13.02 -29.11 6.16
N ARG A 129 13.27 -30.42 6.24
CA ARG A 129 13.91 -31.05 7.41
C ARG A 129 15.43 -30.91 7.27
N HIS A 130 16.00 -29.95 7.97
CA HIS A 130 17.45 -29.75 8.03
C HIS A 130 18.02 -30.49 9.25
N GLU A 131 18.72 -31.60 9.01
CA GLU A 131 19.48 -32.28 10.06
C GLU A 131 20.81 -31.53 10.24
N VAL A 132 20.94 -30.79 11.35
CA VAL A 132 22.20 -30.14 11.75
C VAL A 132 22.94 -31.10 12.68
N GLU A 133 24.02 -31.71 12.20
CA GLU A 133 24.98 -32.40 13.08
C GLU A 133 25.79 -31.33 13.81
N ALA A 134 25.45 -31.09 15.08
CA ALA A 134 26.19 -30.19 15.95
C ALA A 134 27.22 -31.01 16.74
N ASP A 135 28.48 -30.95 16.31
CA ASP A 135 29.61 -31.45 17.09
C ASP A 135 29.95 -30.43 18.18
N VAL A 136 29.23 -30.53 19.31
CA VAL A 136 29.36 -29.61 20.45
C VAL A 136 30.17 -30.31 21.53
N ASP A 137 31.46 -29.98 21.62
CA ASP A 137 32.31 -30.34 22.75
C ASP A 137 31.96 -29.43 23.95
N GLN A 138 30.99 -29.88 24.74
CA GLN A 138 30.46 -29.13 25.88
C GLN A 138 31.25 -29.47 27.16
N THR A 139 32.42 -28.83 27.35
CA THR A 139 33.11 -28.86 28.65
C THR A 139 32.64 -27.71 29.53
N THR A 140 31.48 -27.86 30.18
CA THR A 140 31.07 -26.94 31.23
C THR A 140 31.70 -27.39 32.56
N GLU A 141 32.83 -26.79 32.92
CA GLU A 141 33.37 -26.90 34.28
C GLU A 141 32.52 -26.04 35.23
N HIS A 142 31.73 -26.69 36.07
CA HIS A 142 30.99 -26.02 37.14
C HIS A 142 31.90 -25.82 38.36
N SER A 143 32.45 -24.62 38.54
CA SER A 143 33.05 -24.24 39.83
C SER A 143 31.93 -23.81 40.78
N PHE A 144 31.71 -24.57 41.85
CA PHE A 144 30.87 -24.13 42.96
C PHE A 144 31.69 -23.15 43.82
N PRO A 145 31.31 -21.86 43.92
CA PRO A 145 31.95 -20.94 44.85
C PRO A 145 31.55 -21.33 46.28
N ASP A 146 32.57 -21.57 47.09
CA ASP A 146 32.53 -21.49 48.56
C ASP A 146 31.45 -22.32 49.26
N VAL A 147 31.36 -23.60 48.94
CA VAL A 147 30.69 -24.56 49.84
C VAL A 147 31.75 -25.13 50.76
N ASP A 148 31.74 -24.70 52.03
CA ASP A 148 32.62 -25.22 53.06
C ASP A 148 32.35 -26.73 53.21
N THR A 149 33.36 -27.56 52.99
CA THR A 149 33.21 -29.03 52.99
C THR A 149 32.71 -29.58 54.33
N ASP A 150 32.79 -28.79 55.41
CA ASP A 150 32.24 -29.14 56.70
C ASP A 150 30.71 -29.01 56.75
N ASP A 151 30.10 -28.07 56.04
CA ASP A 151 28.62 -27.95 55.93
C ASP A 151 28.02 -29.16 55.20
N VAL A 152 28.69 -29.63 54.15
CA VAL A 152 28.27 -30.83 53.39
C VAL A 152 28.40 -32.09 54.25
N ARG A 153 29.44 -32.18 55.08
CA ARG A 153 29.63 -33.32 55.99
C ARG A 153 28.63 -33.34 57.12
N GLU A 154 28.28 -32.19 57.69
CA GLU A 154 27.25 -32.09 58.72
C GLU A 154 25.87 -32.49 58.16
N PHE A 155 25.52 -31.99 56.97
CA PHE A 155 24.27 -32.33 56.30
C PHE A 155 24.15 -33.83 55.99
N LEU A 156 25.24 -34.47 55.55
CA LEU A 156 25.28 -35.92 55.29
C LEU A 156 25.24 -36.75 56.58
N ARG A 157 25.80 -36.24 57.68
CA ARG A 157 25.75 -36.91 58.99
C ARG A 157 24.34 -36.88 59.56
N TYR A 158 23.70 -35.71 59.56
CA TYR A 158 22.31 -35.52 60.00
C TYR A 158 21.34 -36.44 59.24
N ARG A 159 21.50 -36.55 57.91
CA ARG A 159 20.66 -37.41 57.08
C ARG A 159 20.81 -38.90 57.43
N ARG A 160 22.01 -39.34 57.79
CA ARG A 160 22.28 -40.74 58.17
C ARG A 160 21.65 -41.06 59.53
N GLU A 161 21.85 -40.20 60.52
CA GLU A 161 21.27 -40.39 61.87
C GLU A 161 19.74 -40.32 61.86
N SER A 162 19.14 -39.46 61.01
CA SER A 162 17.68 -39.38 60.84
C SER A 162 17.05 -40.57 60.09
N SER A 163 17.85 -41.46 59.49
CA SER A 163 17.36 -42.64 58.76
C SER A 163 17.45 -43.94 59.57
N ASP A 164 18.06 -43.91 60.75
CA ASP A 164 18.22 -45.07 61.65
C ASP A 164 17.19 -45.07 62.82
N GLU A 165 16.22 -44.12 62.82
CA GLU A 165 15.18 -43.97 63.85
C GLU A 165 13.75 -44.32 63.38
N ASP A 166 13.59 -45.04 62.26
CA ASP A 166 12.32 -45.63 61.78
C ASP A 166 12.44 -47.16 61.56
#